data_AF-A0A349QM41-F1
#
_entry.id   AF-A0A349QM41-F1
#
_cell.length_a   1.000
_cell.length_b   1.000
_cell.length_c   1.000
_cell.angle_alpha   90.00
_cell.angle_beta   90.00
_cell.angle_gamma   90.00
#
_symmetry.space_group_name_H-M   'P 1'
#
loop_
_entity.id
_entity.type
_entity.pdbx_description
1 polymer ?
#
loop_
_entity_poly.entity_id
_entity_poly.type
_entity_poly.pdbx_seq_one_letter_code
_entity_poly.pdbx_strand_id
1 'polypeptide(L)'
;MGQFSWIYSDTDEQLVDNKKADSYLLVPPPFQEKYGKAIYEGCYDGYGHFGKYDVYDLVIEWNKHMIPEIIDRIETGKWRCDSNESNVRNLQNYYDGKELDCELRLLGIVIACYDEDNFVLEYPIKITSKEMEYDEASPSKGDPDQGWENCEDEEDFQVEEETYEDEEEMEEIQFRKGKTR
;
A
#
# COMPACT_ATOMS: atom_id res chain seq x y z
N MET A 1 -0.57 -12.99 6.74
CA MET A 1 -0.19 -12.37 5.46
C MET A 1 0.22 -10.94 5.77
N GLY A 2 1.20 -10.39 5.05
CA GLY A 2 1.65 -9.00 5.24
C GLY A 2 0.60 -8.00 4.76
N GLN A 3 0.88 -6.72 4.97
CA GLN A 3 0.15 -5.63 4.32
C GLN A 3 0.59 -5.51 2.86
N PHE A 4 -0.28 -4.96 2.02
CA PHE A 4 0.04 -4.56 0.66
C PHE A 4 -0.02 -3.04 0.61
N SER A 5 0.95 -2.43 -0.04
CA SER A 5 0.98 -1.00 -0.29
C SER A 5 1.70 -0.77 -1.60
N TRP A 6 1.50 0.41 -2.17
CA TRP A 6 2.06 0.81 -3.44
C TRP A 6 2.65 2.20 -3.37
N ILE A 7 3.50 2.48 -4.34
CA ILE A 7 3.93 3.83 -4.66
C ILE A 7 2.96 4.43 -5.68
N TYR A 8 2.49 5.64 -5.41
CA TYR A 8 1.64 6.38 -6.34
C TYR A 8 2.38 6.61 -7.66
N SER A 9 1.72 6.29 -8.78
CA SER A 9 2.33 6.43 -10.09
C SER A 9 2.61 7.89 -10.48
N ASP A 10 1.90 8.85 -9.92
CA ASP A 10 1.96 10.25 -10.31
C ASP A 10 2.84 11.12 -9.40
N THR A 11 3.04 10.74 -8.15
CA THR A 11 3.84 11.50 -7.17
C THR A 11 5.12 10.78 -6.75
N ASP A 12 5.24 9.48 -6.98
CA ASP A 12 6.30 8.61 -6.43
C ASP A 12 6.30 8.58 -4.89
N GLU A 13 5.19 8.99 -4.26
CA GLU A 13 4.99 8.94 -2.81
C GLU A 13 4.32 7.63 -2.37
N GLN A 14 4.45 7.32 -1.09
CA GLN A 14 3.92 6.10 -0.48
C GLN A 14 2.39 6.17 -0.26
N LEU A 15 1.68 5.08 -0.55
CA LEU A 15 0.31 4.85 -0.09
C LEU A 15 0.30 4.32 1.35
N VAL A 16 0.30 5.22 2.32
CA VAL A 16 0.40 4.88 3.75
C VAL A 16 -0.88 4.21 4.27
N ASP A 17 -0.72 3.15 5.05
CA ASP A 17 -1.81 2.46 5.74
C ASP A 17 -2.49 3.35 6.80
N ASN A 18 -3.82 3.31 6.86
CA ASN A 18 -4.65 4.03 7.82
C ASN A 18 -4.42 5.55 7.85
N LYS A 19 -3.82 6.12 6.79
CA LYS A 19 -3.66 7.56 6.61
C LYS A 19 -4.72 8.08 5.65
N LYS A 20 -5.35 9.19 6.03
CA LYS A 20 -6.29 9.89 5.15
C LYS A 20 -5.53 10.52 4.00
N ALA A 21 -5.75 10.01 2.80
CA ALA A 21 -5.20 10.51 1.56
C ALA A 21 -6.13 10.11 0.42
N ASP A 22 -6.40 11.03 -0.49
CA ASP A 22 -7.18 10.73 -1.68
C ASP A 22 -6.36 9.81 -2.58
N SER A 23 -6.89 8.61 -2.82
CA SER A 23 -6.23 7.55 -3.59
C SER A 23 -7.17 7.04 -4.66
N TYR A 24 -6.67 6.83 -5.87
CA TYR A 24 -7.47 6.43 -7.02
C TYR A 24 -6.83 5.22 -7.69
N LEU A 25 -7.51 4.07 -7.64
CA LEU A 25 -7.17 2.94 -8.49
C LEU A 25 -7.73 3.17 -9.89
N LEU A 26 -6.86 3.37 -10.88
CA LEU A 26 -7.28 3.64 -12.24
C LEU A 26 -7.82 2.37 -12.91
N VAL A 27 -8.94 2.48 -13.60
CA VAL A 27 -9.60 1.36 -14.28
C VAL A 27 -9.23 1.36 -15.76
N PRO A 28 -8.80 0.21 -16.33
CA PRO A 28 -8.44 0.14 -17.73
C PRO A 28 -9.63 0.43 -18.67
N PRO A 29 -9.42 1.06 -19.84
CA PRO A 29 -10.50 1.52 -20.72
C PRO A 29 -11.60 0.49 -21.02
N PRO A 30 -11.30 -0.81 -21.29
CA PRO A 30 -12.34 -1.81 -21.56
C PRO A 30 -13.28 -2.09 -20.39
N PHE A 31 -12.88 -1.74 -19.16
CA PHE A 31 -13.62 -2.04 -17.93
C PHE A 31 -14.29 -0.81 -17.31
N GLN A 32 -14.09 0.38 -17.88
CA GLN A 32 -14.61 1.64 -17.31
C GLN A 32 -16.15 1.73 -17.36
N GLU A 33 -16.82 1.06 -18.30
CA GLU A 33 -18.30 1.00 -18.31
C GLU A 33 -18.85 0.31 -17.05
N LYS A 34 -18.11 -0.68 -16.52
CA LYS A 34 -18.50 -1.46 -15.34
C LYS A 34 -18.09 -0.80 -14.03
N TYR A 35 -16.88 -0.23 -13.98
CA TYR A 35 -16.26 0.24 -12.73
C TYR A 35 -16.11 1.76 -12.62
N GLY A 36 -16.34 2.51 -13.70
CA GLY A 36 -15.98 3.92 -13.79
C GLY A 36 -14.52 4.12 -14.22
N LYS A 37 -14.07 5.38 -14.32
CA LYS A 37 -12.70 5.73 -14.71
C LYS A 37 -11.66 5.34 -13.67
N ALA A 38 -12.01 5.52 -12.40
CA ALA A 38 -11.18 5.19 -11.26
C ALA A 38 -12.06 4.80 -10.07
N ILE A 39 -11.48 4.04 -9.15
CA ILE A 39 -12.10 3.64 -7.89
C ILE A 39 -11.40 4.43 -6.78
N TYR A 40 -12.17 5.28 -6.12
CA TYR A 40 -11.69 6.16 -5.06
C TYR A 40 -11.59 5.42 -3.71
N GLU A 41 -10.51 5.68 -2.99
CA GLU A 41 -10.29 5.33 -1.60
C GLU A 41 -9.73 6.55 -0.85
N GLY A 42 -10.34 6.94 0.26
CA GLY A 42 -9.95 8.12 1.03
C GLY A 42 -9.12 7.80 2.27
N CYS A 43 -9.09 6.53 2.68
CA CYS A 43 -8.32 6.04 3.81
C CYS A 43 -7.98 4.58 3.57
N TYR A 44 -6.87 4.34 2.90
CA TYR A 44 -6.42 3.00 2.54
C TYR A 44 -6.12 2.14 3.78
N ASP A 45 -6.45 0.85 3.71
CA ASP A 45 -6.44 -0.06 4.86
C ASP A 45 -5.28 -1.08 4.86
N GLY A 46 -4.35 -0.94 3.91
CA GLY A 46 -3.18 -1.83 3.83
C GLY A 46 -3.49 -3.20 3.24
N TYR A 47 -4.70 -3.46 2.72
CA TYR A 47 -5.09 -4.79 2.22
C TYR A 47 -5.53 -4.79 0.76
N GLY A 48 -5.27 -3.74 -0.02
CA GLY A 48 -5.60 -3.68 -1.44
C GLY A 48 -7.08 -3.46 -1.69
N HIS A 49 -7.81 -2.90 -0.72
CA HIS A 49 -9.19 -2.51 -0.91
C HIS A 49 -9.27 -1.07 -1.39
N PHE A 50 -10.02 -0.87 -2.47
CA PHE A 50 -10.38 0.46 -2.98
C PHE A 50 -11.89 0.51 -3.12
N GLY A 51 -12.53 1.37 -2.32
CA GLY A 51 -13.99 1.44 -2.24
C GLY A 51 -14.58 0.11 -1.76
N LYS A 52 -15.23 -0.64 -2.66
CA LYS A 52 -15.82 -1.96 -2.35
C LYS A 52 -15.12 -3.13 -3.07
N TYR A 53 -14.02 -2.86 -3.75
CA TYR A 53 -13.34 -3.82 -4.60
C TYR A 53 -11.95 -4.14 -4.06
N ASP A 54 -11.50 -5.35 -4.37
CA ASP A 54 -10.14 -5.82 -4.10
C ASP A 54 -9.32 -5.69 -5.38
N VAL A 55 -8.16 -5.02 -5.32
CA VAL A 55 -7.26 -4.82 -6.47
C VAL A 55 -6.86 -6.16 -7.09
N TYR A 56 -6.64 -7.20 -6.28
CA TYR A 56 -6.20 -8.50 -6.78
C TYR A 56 -7.35 -9.28 -7.42
N ASP A 57 -8.59 -9.12 -6.97
CA ASP A 57 -9.74 -9.66 -7.71
C ASP A 57 -9.91 -8.96 -9.07
N LEU A 58 -9.66 -7.65 -9.11
CA LEU A 58 -9.77 -6.86 -10.33
C LEU A 58 -8.66 -7.18 -11.34
N VAL A 59 -7.40 -7.26 -10.91
CA VAL A 59 -6.27 -7.45 -11.83
C VAL A 59 -6.34 -8.78 -12.58
N ILE A 60 -6.84 -9.85 -11.93
CA ILE A 60 -7.04 -11.15 -12.57
C ILE A 60 -8.26 -11.14 -13.53
N GLU A 61 -9.30 -10.37 -13.23
CA GLU A 61 -10.39 -10.12 -14.19
C GLU A 61 -9.88 -9.36 -15.41
N TRP A 62 -9.15 -8.28 -15.21
CA TRP A 62 -8.65 -7.43 -16.29
C TRP A 62 -7.73 -8.19 -17.24
N ASN A 63 -6.86 -9.03 -16.68
CA ASN A 63 -5.85 -9.77 -17.43
C ASN A 63 -6.23 -11.23 -17.68
N LYS A 64 -7.52 -11.59 -17.59
CA LYS A 64 -7.98 -12.98 -17.78
C LYS A 64 -7.47 -13.63 -19.06
N HIS A 65 -7.38 -12.86 -20.14
CA HIS A 65 -6.92 -13.34 -21.44
C HIS A 65 -5.42 -13.70 -21.48
N MET A 66 -4.61 -13.15 -20.57
CA MET A 66 -3.17 -13.43 -20.47
C MET A 66 -2.85 -14.71 -19.68
N ILE A 67 -3.82 -15.29 -18.98
CA ILE A 67 -3.60 -16.43 -18.07
C ILE A 67 -2.83 -17.59 -18.74
N PRO A 68 -3.14 -18.02 -19.98
CA PRO A 68 -2.37 -19.09 -20.62
C PRO A 68 -0.87 -18.78 -20.77
N GLU A 69 -0.54 -17.52 -21.08
CA GLU A 69 0.86 -17.09 -21.18
C GLU A 69 1.52 -17.01 -19.80
N ILE A 70 0.79 -16.53 -18.79
CA ILE A 70 1.30 -16.45 -17.42
C ILE A 70 1.61 -17.87 -16.89
N ILE A 71 0.75 -18.85 -17.16
CA ILE A 71 0.98 -20.26 -16.81
C ILE A 71 2.27 -20.78 -17.46
N ASP A 72 2.48 -20.56 -18.76
CA ASP A 72 3.72 -20.96 -19.44
C ASP A 72 4.97 -20.31 -18.82
N ARG A 73 4.88 -19.02 -18.45
CA ARG A 73 5.98 -18.32 -17.76
C ARG A 73 6.25 -18.87 -16.37
N ILE A 74 5.22 -19.23 -15.62
CA ILE A 74 5.36 -19.89 -14.30
C ILE A 74 6.07 -21.24 -14.48
N GLU A 75 5.58 -22.08 -15.39
CA GLU A 75 6.13 -23.43 -15.62
C GLU A 75 7.57 -23.41 -16.14
N THR A 76 7.94 -22.38 -16.90
CA THR A 76 9.30 -22.19 -17.41
C THR A 76 10.23 -21.45 -16.44
N GLY A 77 9.74 -21.07 -15.25
CA GLY A 77 10.52 -20.36 -14.22
C GLY A 77 10.87 -18.92 -14.61
N LYS A 78 10.08 -18.30 -15.48
CA LYS A 78 10.21 -16.90 -15.94
C LYS A 78 9.23 -15.94 -15.25
N TRP A 79 8.45 -16.45 -14.31
CA TRP A 79 7.55 -15.67 -13.47
C TRP A 79 8.17 -15.47 -12.10
N ARG A 80 8.12 -14.26 -11.55
CA ARG A 80 8.79 -13.93 -10.29
C ARG A 80 8.05 -14.53 -9.09
N CYS A 81 6.72 -14.55 -9.13
CA CYS A 81 5.93 -15.11 -8.05
C CYS A 81 6.06 -16.64 -7.98
N ASP A 82 6.63 -17.12 -6.86
CA ASP A 82 6.70 -18.55 -6.56
C ASP A 82 5.28 -19.13 -6.46
N SER A 83 4.94 -19.96 -7.44
CA SER A 83 3.63 -20.59 -7.56
C SER A 83 3.73 -22.09 -7.48
N ASN A 84 2.79 -22.71 -6.77
CA ASN A 84 2.69 -24.16 -6.69
C ASN A 84 1.71 -24.72 -7.73
N GLU A 85 1.66 -26.05 -7.87
CA GLU A 85 0.74 -26.74 -8.79
C GLU A 85 -0.73 -26.39 -8.55
N SER A 86 -1.12 -26.09 -7.31
CA SER A 86 -2.49 -25.66 -6.98
C SER A 86 -2.79 -24.30 -7.59
N ASN A 87 -1.87 -23.34 -7.51
CA ASN A 87 -2.04 -22.02 -8.10
C ASN A 87 -2.22 -22.12 -9.62
N VAL A 88 -1.37 -22.89 -10.30
CA VAL A 88 -1.44 -23.12 -11.75
C VAL A 88 -2.77 -23.77 -12.14
N ARG A 89 -3.21 -24.79 -11.41
CA ARG A 89 -4.51 -25.44 -11.64
C ARG A 89 -5.67 -24.45 -11.51
N ASN A 90 -5.66 -23.58 -10.50
CA ASN A 90 -6.74 -22.62 -10.31
C ASN A 90 -6.72 -21.49 -11.32
N LEU A 91 -5.55 -21.04 -11.78
CA LEU A 91 -5.44 -20.12 -12.92
C LEU A 91 -6.09 -20.74 -14.16
N GLN A 92 -5.78 -22.01 -14.47
CA GLN A 92 -6.40 -22.71 -15.58
C GLN A 92 -7.92 -22.87 -15.38
N ASN A 93 -8.37 -23.22 -14.17
CA ASN A 93 -9.79 -23.33 -13.88
C ASN A 93 -10.52 -21.99 -14.05
N TYR A 94 -9.94 -20.89 -13.56
CA TYR A 94 -10.51 -19.56 -13.72
C TYR A 94 -10.62 -19.14 -15.19
N TYR A 95 -9.58 -19.43 -15.98
CA TYR A 95 -9.58 -19.21 -17.42
C TYR A 95 -10.71 -20.02 -18.11
N ASP A 96 -10.80 -21.31 -17.78
CA ASP A 96 -11.80 -22.23 -18.33
C ASP A 96 -13.24 -22.00 -17.81
N GLY A 97 -13.43 -21.14 -16.81
CA GLY A 97 -14.73 -20.91 -16.17
C GLY A 97 -15.20 -22.07 -15.28
N LYS A 98 -14.27 -22.81 -14.67
CA LYS A 98 -14.49 -23.90 -13.72
C LYS A 98 -14.44 -23.38 -12.27
N GLU A 99 -14.92 -24.21 -11.34
CA GLU A 99 -14.85 -23.90 -9.91
C GLU A 99 -13.39 -23.80 -9.41
N LEU A 100 -13.16 -22.87 -8.50
CA LEU A 100 -11.88 -22.65 -7.83
C LEU A 100 -11.87 -23.36 -6.48
N ASP A 101 -10.71 -23.88 -6.09
CA ASP A 101 -10.48 -24.41 -4.74
C ASP A 101 -9.88 -23.35 -3.79
N CYS A 102 -9.70 -22.13 -4.27
CA CYS A 102 -9.12 -21.00 -3.57
C CYS A 102 -9.92 -19.69 -3.80
N GLU A 103 -9.63 -18.68 -3.00
CA GLU A 103 -10.17 -17.33 -3.20
C GLU A 103 -9.59 -16.69 -4.48
N LEU A 104 -10.42 -15.94 -5.21
CA LEU A 104 -9.99 -15.28 -6.45
C LEU A 104 -8.80 -14.35 -6.23
N ARG A 105 -8.78 -13.64 -5.10
CA ARG A 105 -7.67 -12.79 -4.64
C ARG A 105 -6.32 -13.48 -4.72
N LEU A 106 -6.24 -14.76 -4.36
CA LEU A 106 -4.98 -15.51 -4.40
C LEU A 106 -4.42 -15.62 -5.82
N LEU A 107 -5.30 -15.74 -6.82
CA LEU A 107 -4.88 -15.73 -8.23
C LEU A 107 -4.41 -14.36 -8.68
N GLY A 108 -5.06 -13.29 -8.22
CA GLY A 108 -4.59 -11.93 -8.42
C GLY A 108 -3.18 -11.69 -7.85
N ILE A 109 -2.94 -12.16 -6.62
CA ILE A 109 -1.62 -12.09 -5.99
C ILE A 109 -0.59 -12.86 -6.83
N VAL A 110 -0.92 -14.08 -7.28
CA VAL A 110 -0.03 -14.88 -8.13
C VAL A 110 0.41 -14.14 -9.38
N ILE A 111 -0.46 -13.35 -10.00
CA ILE A 111 -0.15 -12.65 -11.26
C ILE A 111 0.42 -11.23 -11.10
N ALA A 112 0.35 -10.63 -9.92
CA ALA A 112 0.67 -9.19 -9.77
C ALA A 112 1.37 -8.82 -8.46
N CYS A 113 1.80 -9.77 -7.63
CA CYS A 113 2.43 -9.47 -6.34
C CYS A 113 3.79 -8.78 -6.47
N TYR A 114 4.54 -9.07 -7.54
CA TYR A 114 5.87 -8.51 -7.77
C TYR A 114 5.85 -7.52 -8.93
N ASP A 115 6.67 -6.48 -8.85
CA ASP A 115 6.76 -5.44 -9.87
C ASP A 115 7.05 -6.03 -11.26
N GLU A 116 7.95 -7.01 -11.35
CA GLU A 116 8.31 -7.66 -12.61
C GLU A 116 7.13 -8.36 -13.28
N ASP A 117 6.25 -8.96 -12.47
CA ASP A 117 5.07 -9.69 -12.91
C ASP A 117 3.93 -8.71 -13.22
N ASN A 118 3.70 -7.72 -12.35
CA ASN A 118 2.68 -6.68 -12.55
C ASN A 118 2.94 -5.88 -13.83
N PHE A 119 4.19 -5.48 -14.09
CA PHE A 119 4.52 -4.53 -15.17
C PHE A 119 4.42 -5.14 -16.57
N VAL A 120 4.44 -6.47 -16.67
CA VAL A 120 4.31 -7.17 -17.96
C VAL A 120 2.85 -7.50 -18.32
N LEU A 121 1.90 -7.23 -17.42
CA LEU A 121 0.47 -7.37 -17.69
C LEU A 121 0.02 -6.31 -18.72
N GLU A 122 -1.02 -6.63 -19.49
CA GLU A 122 -1.68 -5.68 -20.39
C GLU A 122 -2.34 -4.55 -19.58
N TYR A 123 -2.91 -4.92 -18.44
CA TYR A 123 -3.57 -4.02 -17.50
C TYR A 123 -2.92 -4.11 -16.11
N PRO A 124 -1.74 -3.50 -15.90
CA PRO A 124 -1.07 -3.45 -14.61
C PRO A 124 -1.87 -2.63 -13.59
N ILE A 125 -1.56 -2.83 -12.30
CA ILE A 125 -2.10 -2.03 -11.21
C ILE A 125 -1.53 -0.61 -11.31
N LYS A 126 -2.42 0.39 -11.32
CA LYS A 126 -2.06 1.82 -11.37
C LYS A 126 -2.86 2.58 -10.32
N ILE A 127 -2.18 3.16 -9.34
CA ILE A 127 -2.76 3.91 -8.23
C ILE A 127 -2.18 5.32 -8.24
N THR A 128 -3.03 6.32 -8.13
CA THR A 128 -2.65 7.74 -8.22
C THR A 128 -3.27 8.57 -7.10
N SER A 129 -2.66 9.72 -6.80
CA SER A 129 -3.16 10.68 -5.80
C SER A 129 -4.37 11.50 -6.28
N LYS A 130 -4.64 11.46 -7.59
CA LYS A 130 -5.74 12.15 -8.26
C LYS A 130 -6.31 11.31 -9.39
N GLU A 131 -7.57 11.55 -9.75
CA GLU A 131 -8.17 10.93 -10.94
C GLU A 131 -7.45 11.40 -12.22
N MET A 132 -7.08 10.46 -13.08
CA MET A 132 -6.47 10.73 -14.39
C MET A 132 -6.74 9.57 -15.37
N GLU A 133 -6.36 9.74 -16.63
CA GLU A 133 -6.55 8.71 -17.65
C GLU A 133 -5.60 7.52 -17.43
N TYR A 134 -6.12 6.31 -17.54
CA TYR A 134 -5.37 5.07 -17.27
C TYR A 134 -4.08 4.97 -18.09
N ASP A 135 -4.12 5.39 -19.36
CA ASP A 135 -2.99 5.28 -20.29
C ASP A 135 -1.88 6.31 -20.03
N GLU A 136 -2.16 7.36 -19.26
CA GLU A 136 -1.17 8.39 -18.89
C GLU A 136 -0.35 8.02 -17.65
N ALA A 137 -0.86 7.11 -16.81
CA ALA A 137 -0.18 6.64 -15.62
C ALA A 137 0.75 5.44 -15.94
N SER A 138 1.85 5.36 -15.20
CA SER A 138 2.73 4.18 -15.20
C SER A 138 2.19 3.11 -14.23
N PRO A 139 2.67 1.86 -14.33
CA PRO A 139 2.41 0.86 -13.30
C PRO A 139 2.88 1.34 -11.92
N SER A 140 2.05 1.15 -10.90
CA SER A 140 2.45 1.40 -9.50
C SER A 140 3.39 0.30 -9.03
N LYS A 141 4.50 0.71 -8.41
CA LYS A 141 5.44 -0.20 -7.75
C LYS A 141 4.87 -0.66 -6.42
N GLY A 142 5.25 -1.85 -5.98
CA GLY A 142 5.08 -2.27 -4.59
C GLY A 142 5.87 -1.34 -3.67
N ASP A 143 5.24 -0.98 -2.55
CA ASP A 143 5.89 -0.19 -1.50
C ASP A 143 6.83 -1.08 -0.66
N PRO A 144 8.14 -0.81 -0.62
CA PRO A 144 9.09 -1.57 0.19
C PRO A 144 8.75 -1.57 1.68
N ASP A 145 8.15 -0.49 2.17
CA ASP A 145 7.80 -0.32 3.57
C ASP A 145 6.37 -0.75 3.87
N GLN A 146 5.68 -1.37 2.89
CA GLN A 146 4.41 -2.08 3.06
C GLN A 146 3.29 -1.25 3.73
N GLY A 147 3.32 0.07 3.56
CA GLY A 147 2.35 1.04 4.08
C GLY A 147 2.75 1.65 5.42
N TRP A 148 3.89 1.26 5.99
CA TRP A 148 4.44 1.85 7.21
C TRP A 148 5.26 3.09 6.88
N GLU A 149 4.95 4.23 7.51
CA GLU A 149 5.76 5.44 7.34
C GLU A 149 7.17 5.20 7.89
N ASN A 150 8.18 5.59 7.13
CA ASN A 150 9.55 5.64 7.64
C ASN A 150 9.67 6.76 8.67
N CYS A 151 9.87 6.38 9.93
CA CYS A 151 10.07 7.32 11.05
C CYS A 151 11.43 8.04 11.03
N GLU A 152 12.17 8.09 9.91
CA GLU A 152 13.58 8.54 9.90
C GLU A 152 13.79 10.06 9.97
N ASP A 153 12.74 10.87 10.20
CA ASP A 153 12.83 12.32 10.37
C ASP A 153 12.19 12.83 11.69
N GLU A 154 12.34 12.10 12.81
CA GLU A 154 12.27 12.77 14.12
C GLU A 154 13.65 13.34 14.43
N GLU A 155 13.88 14.61 14.04
CA GLU A 155 15.00 15.40 14.58
C GLU A 155 15.02 15.26 16.10
N ASP A 156 16.11 14.69 16.64
CA ASP A 156 16.38 14.50 18.06
C ASP A 156 15.81 15.66 18.90
N PHE A 157 14.70 15.41 19.59
CA PHE A 157 14.18 16.34 20.60
C PHE A 157 15.19 16.34 21.76
N GLN A 158 16.15 17.25 21.71
CA GLN A 158 17.06 17.50 22.82
C GLN A 158 16.23 18.02 24.00
N VAL A 159 15.99 17.16 24.98
CA VAL A 159 15.49 17.56 26.29
C VAL A 159 16.59 18.41 26.92
N GLU A 160 16.43 19.74 26.92
CA GLU A 160 17.26 20.60 27.77
C GLU A 160 16.98 20.23 29.23
N GLU A 161 17.99 19.66 29.88
CA GLU A 161 18.00 19.40 31.32
C GLU A 161 17.96 20.76 32.05
N GLU A 162 16.77 21.21 32.46
CA GLU A 162 16.66 22.30 33.43
C GLU A 162 17.23 21.83 34.77
N THR A 163 18.48 22.20 35.05
CA THR A 163 19.10 22.02 36.37
C THR A 163 18.42 22.96 37.35
N TYR A 164 17.63 22.40 38.27
CA TYR A 164 17.13 23.12 39.44
C TYR A 164 18.29 23.42 40.38
N GLU A 165 18.70 24.69 40.49
CA GLU A 165 19.56 25.15 41.57
C GLU A 165 18.68 25.36 42.83
N ASP A 166 18.95 24.56 43.87
CA ASP A 166 18.30 24.65 45.17
C ASP A 166 18.55 26.03 45.82
N GLU A 167 17.51 26.87 45.92
CA GLU A 167 17.50 28.09 46.75
C GLU A 167 17.30 27.74 48.24
N GLU A 168 18.25 27.05 48.86
CA GLU A 168 18.40 27.04 50.32
C GLU A 168 19.41 28.13 50.74
N GLU A 169 18.94 29.34 51.06
CA GLU A 169 19.50 30.25 52.10
C GLU A 169 18.98 31.70 51.97
N MET A 170 17.66 31.94 52.04
CA MET A 170 17.14 33.31 52.18
C MET A 170 15.95 33.44 53.15
N GLU A 171 15.93 32.65 54.24
CA GLU A 171 14.95 32.84 55.33
C GLU A 171 15.57 32.71 56.74
N GLU A 172 16.67 33.41 57.03
CA GLU A 172 17.04 33.69 58.44
C GLU A 172 17.45 35.14 58.74
N ILE A 173 17.29 36.07 57.79
CA ILE A 173 17.61 37.51 57.98
C ILE A 173 16.37 38.37 58.29
N GLN A 174 15.17 37.78 58.39
CA GLN A 174 13.93 38.51 58.75
C GLN A 174 13.61 38.54 60.26
N PHE A 175 14.36 37.85 61.14
CA PHE A 175 14.08 37.88 62.60
C PHE A 175 14.88 38.93 63.40
N ARG A 176 15.72 39.75 62.75
CA ARG A 176 16.42 40.88 63.38
C ARG A 176 15.96 42.22 62.83
N LYS A 177 14.69 42.58 63.04
CA LYS A 177 14.18 43.97 63.06
C LYS A 177 12.71 43.98 63.50
N GLY A 178 12.46 43.68 64.78
CA GLY A 178 11.08 43.66 65.27
C GLY A 178 10.87 43.37 66.74
N LYS A 179 11.74 43.82 67.66
CA LYS A 179 11.37 44.03 69.06
C LYS A 179 12.30 45.04 69.73
N THR A 180 11.92 46.30 69.62
CA THR A 180 12.39 47.39 70.47
C THR A 180 11.17 47.88 71.24
N ARG A 181 11.04 47.43 72.49
CA ARG A 181 10.57 48.20 73.64
C ARG A 181 10.65 47.34 74.90
#